data_AF-A0A2S2E146-F1
#
_entry.id   AF-A0A2S2E146-F1
#
_cell.length_a   1.000
_cell.length_b   1.000
_cell.length_c   1.000
_cell.angle_alpha   90.00
_cell.angle_beta   90.00
_cell.angle_gamma   90.00
#
_symmetry.space_group_name_H-M   'P 1'
#
loop_
_entity.id
_entity.type
_entity.pdbx_description
1 polymer ?
#
loop_
_entity_poly.entity_id
_entity_poly.type
_entity_poly.pdbx_seq_one_letter_code
_entity_poly.pdbx_strand_id
1 'polypeptide(L)'
;MSLLYLALSLLVLILVPLIEKLSRGKQRFEHLLSSFLIVVLAGIVLGEIIPMSYQAVGWWAVPMIIIGLSGPTLIEKLFSKAADSTHQVTLLIGICGLMLHAMIDGASLNEYEHLSSASGLLGLAVVLHRIPVALMILLLLRPLFGRKGVWMGLMSVAIFTLFGYVLGLQIEKAISSEGFALLQSFVAGTLLHVLIHQPHKHDHSHNHKHSLWHEVRAWRTYNLIGAGLGVVTLVTLALLHH
;
A
#
# COMPACT_ATOMS: atom_id res chain seq x y z
N MET A 1 -22.51 -0.02 -12.66
CA MET A 1 -21.63 -1.04 -12.02
C MET A 1 -20.47 -0.38 -11.28
N SER A 2 -19.92 0.71 -11.81
CA SER A 2 -19.03 1.67 -11.14
C SER A 2 -19.39 1.97 -9.66
N LEU A 3 -20.64 2.39 -9.39
CA LEU A 3 -21.12 2.67 -8.02
C LEU A 3 -21.05 1.46 -7.07
N LEU A 4 -21.26 0.23 -7.58
CA LEU A 4 -21.13 -0.98 -6.78
C LEU A 4 -19.67 -1.23 -6.39
N TYR A 5 -18.74 -1.07 -7.34
CA TYR A 5 -17.30 -1.22 -7.06
C TYR A 5 -16.78 -0.12 -6.15
N LEU A 6 -17.28 1.12 -6.27
CA LEU A 6 -17.01 2.19 -5.32
C LEU A 6 -17.51 1.82 -3.91
N ALA A 7 -18.75 1.34 -3.79
CA ALA A 7 -19.29 0.91 -2.51
C ALA A 7 -18.47 -0.23 -1.89
N LEU A 8 -18.11 -1.25 -2.67
CA LEU A 8 -17.25 -2.35 -2.24
C LEU A 8 -15.85 -1.86 -1.81
N SER A 9 -15.28 -0.93 -2.58
CA SER A 9 -13.99 -0.31 -2.29
C SER A 9 -13.98 0.45 -0.96
N LEU A 10 -15.06 1.17 -0.66
CA LEU A 10 -15.23 1.85 0.62
C LEU A 10 -15.52 0.85 1.75
N LEU A 11 -16.26 -0.22 1.47
CA LEU A 11 -16.56 -1.28 2.44
C LEU A 11 -15.29 -2.03 2.86
N VAL A 12 -14.32 -2.20 1.96
CA VAL A 12 -13.00 -2.75 2.29
C VAL A 12 -12.30 -1.96 3.41
N LEU A 13 -12.48 -0.63 3.49
CA LEU A 13 -11.90 0.17 4.57
C LEU A 13 -12.49 -0.21 5.95
N ILE A 14 -13.72 -0.74 6.00
CA ILE A 14 -14.37 -1.21 7.23
C ILE A 14 -13.77 -2.55 7.69
N LEU A 15 -13.15 -3.33 6.80
CA LEU A 15 -12.45 -4.56 7.19
C LEU A 15 -11.25 -4.26 8.07
N VAL A 16 -10.65 -3.08 7.95
CA VAL A 16 -9.46 -2.67 8.71
C VAL A 16 -9.67 -2.70 10.23
N PRO A 17 -10.67 -2.03 10.82
CA PRO A 17 -10.92 -2.11 12.27
C PRO A 17 -11.31 -3.52 12.74
N LEU A 18 -11.92 -4.35 11.88
CA LEU A 18 -12.20 -5.75 12.20
C LEU A 18 -10.90 -6.55 12.30
N ILE A 19 -10.02 -6.39 11.33
CA ILE A 19 -8.70 -7.04 11.29
C ILE A 19 -7.81 -6.54 12.42
N GLU A 20 -7.86 -5.25 12.76
CA GLU A 20 -7.21 -4.68 13.94
C GLU A 20 -7.68 -5.40 15.22
N LYS A 21 -8.99 -5.59 15.39
CA LYS A 21 -9.54 -6.28 16.57
C LYS A 21 -9.06 -7.74 16.64
N LEU A 22 -8.97 -8.42 15.50
CA LEU A 22 -8.54 -9.81 15.40
C LEU A 22 -7.03 -10.00 15.62
N SER A 23 -6.22 -9.02 15.20
CA SER A 23 -4.75 -9.05 15.29
C SER A 23 -4.21 -8.64 16.66
N ARG A 24 -4.96 -7.83 17.42
CA ARG A 24 -4.56 -7.32 18.74
C ARG A 24 -4.10 -8.46 19.68
N GLY A 25 -2.84 -8.36 20.11
CA GLY A 25 -2.24 -9.28 21.07
C GLY A 25 -1.82 -10.63 20.48
N LYS A 26 -1.92 -10.83 19.16
CA LYS A 26 -1.57 -12.10 18.50
C LYS A 26 -0.40 -11.91 17.54
N GLN A 27 0.83 -12.12 18.04
CA GLN A 27 2.07 -12.05 17.24
C GLN A 27 1.97 -12.85 15.93
N ARG A 28 1.36 -14.05 15.97
CA ARG A 28 1.15 -14.91 14.79
C ARG A 28 0.40 -14.22 13.66
N PHE A 29 -0.64 -13.44 14.00
CA PHE A 29 -1.46 -12.75 13.00
C PHE A 29 -0.77 -11.49 12.49
N GLU A 30 0.01 -10.80 13.33
CA GLU A 30 0.84 -9.67 12.90
C GLU A 30 1.90 -10.12 11.87
N HIS A 31 2.57 -11.26 12.09
CA HIS A 31 3.56 -11.83 11.15
C HIS A 31 2.95 -12.27 9.81
N LEU A 32 1.80 -12.95 9.85
CA LEU A 32 1.07 -13.34 8.64
C LEU A 32 0.70 -12.09 7.82
N LEU A 33 0.16 -11.06 8.49
CA LEU A 33 -0.24 -9.82 7.84
C LEU A 33 0.97 -9.08 7.22
N SER A 34 2.08 -8.97 7.95
CA SER A 34 3.29 -8.32 7.43
C SER A 34 3.87 -9.04 6.22
N SER A 35 4.03 -10.36 6.29
CA SER A 35 4.56 -11.15 5.16
C SER A 35 3.64 -11.14 3.93
N PHE A 36 2.32 -11.19 4.14
CA PHE A 36 1.33 -10.98 3.09
C PHE A 36 1.50 -9.61 2.42
N LEU A 37 1.54 -8.54 3.21
CA LEU A 37 1.63 -7.18 2.70
C LEU A 37 2.93 -6.92 1.94
N ILE A 38 4.07 -7.41 2.44
CA ILE A 38 5.36 -7.27 1.76
C ILE A 38 5.28 -7.90 0.36
N VAL A 39 4.79 -9.13 0.26
CA VAL A 39 4.70 -9.82 -1.02
C VAL A 39 3.75 -9.11 -1.97
N VAL A 40 2.53 -8.79 -1.53
CA VAL A 40 1.53 -8.19 -2.41
C VAL A 40 1.92 -6.78 -2.83
N LEU A 41 2.33 -5.92 -1.89
CA LEU A 41 2.66 -4.53 -2.22
C LEU A 41 3.94 -4.44 -3.07
N ALA A 42 4.96 -5.26 -2.79
CA ALA A 42 6.13 -5.33 -3.66
C ALA A 42 5.76 -5.85 -5.06
N GLY A 43 4.92 -6.89 -5.14
CA GLY A 43 4.44 -7.42 -6.41
C GLY A 43 3.66 -6.40 -7.23
N ILE A 44 2.79 -5.61 -6.61
CA ILE A 44 2.02 -4.54 -7.29
C ILE A 44 2.96 -3.41 -7.74
N VAL A 45 3.86 -2.95 -6.87
CA VAL A 45 4.82 -1.89 -7.22
C VAL A 45 5.70 -2.31 -8.41
N LEU A 46 6.22 -3.54 -8.38
CA LEU A 46 7.10 -4.06 -9.42
C LEU A 46 6.37 -4.50 -10.69
N GLY A 47 5.15 -5.02 -10.56
CA GLY A 47 4.36 -5.60 -11.65
C GLY A 47 3.46 -4.60 -12.37
N GLU A 48 3.00 -3.56 -11.68
CA GLU A 48 2.03 -2.60 -12.23
C GLU A 48 2.62 -1.19 -12.24
N ILE A 49 3.02 -0.66 -11.08
CA ILE A 49 3.33 0.78 -10.94
C ILE A 49 4.61 1.15 -11.71
N ILE A 50 5.70 0.40 -11.52
CA ILE A 50 6.97 0.65 -12.19
C ILE A 50 6.87 0.45 -13.71
N PRO A 51 6.32 -0.67 -14.21
CA PRO A 51 6.16 -0.88 -15.65
C PRO A 51 5.30 0.21 -16.31
N MET A 52 4.18 0.59 -15.69
CA MET A 52 3.29 1.64 -16.20
C MET A 52 4.01 3.00 -16.26
N SER A 53 4.77 3.35 -15.21
CA SER A 53 5.52 4.61 -15.20
C SER A 53 6.65 4.61 -16.23
N TYR A 54 7.33 3.48 -16.41
CA TYR A 54 8.36 3.32 -17.46
C TYR A 54 7.77 3.41 -18.86
N GLN A 55 6.57 2.88 -19.11
CA GLN A 55 5.90 3.05 -20.40
C GLN A 55 5.56 4.52 -20.69
N ALA A 56 5.22 5.30 -19.66
CA ALA A 56 4.83 6.69 -19.81
C ALA A 56 6.02 7.67 -20.00
N VAL A 57 7.15 7.48 -19.28
CA VAL A 57 8.30 8.42 -19.32
C VAL A 57 9.64 7.76 -19.67
N GLY A 58 9.64 6.47 -20.00
CA GLY A 58 10.82 5.72 -20.39
C GLY A 58 11.90 5.71 -19.31
N TRP A 59 13.13 5.96 -19.75
CA TRP A 59 14.31 5.94 -18.88
C TRP A 59 14.26 6.98 -17.75
N TRP A 60 13.45 8.03 -17.85
CA TRP A 60 13.30 9.01 -16.76
C TRP A 60 12.59 8.45 -15.52
N ALA A 61 11.87 7.34 -15.64
CA ALA A 61 11.30 6.65 -14.48
C ALA A 61 12.39 6.15 -13.53
N VAL A 62 13.51 5.62 -14.06
CA VAL A 62 14.58 5.00 -13.27
C VAL A 62 15.23 5.96 -12.26
N PRO A 63 15.74 7.15 -12.64
CA PRO A 63 16.31 8.08 -11.67
C PRO A 63 15.25 8.54 -10.66
N MET A 64 13.99 8.72 -11.06
CA MET A 64 12.92 9.10 -10.13
C MET A 64 12.62 8.01 -9.11
N ILE A 65 12.60 6.73 -9.53
CA ILE A 65 12.47 5.58 -8.61
C ILE A 65 13.64 5.55 -7.63
N ILE A 66 14.88 5.75 -8.10
CA ILE A 66 16.07 5.76 -7.23
C ILE A 66 16.00 6.92 -6.23
N ILE A 67 15.59 8.10 -6.67
CA ILE A 67 15.39 9.27 -5.81
C ILE A 67 14.27 8.99 -4.80
N GLY A 68 13.17 8.37 -5.20
CA GLY A 68 12.10 7.96 -4.29
C GLY A 68 12.55 6.93 -3.26
N LEU A 69 13.32 5.93 -3.69
CA LEU A 69 13.85 4.87 -2.83
C LEU A 69 14.85 5.41 -1.79
N SER A 70 15.65 6.40 -2.18
CA SER A 70 16.70 6.96 -1.33
C SER A 70 16.24 8.20 -0.56
N GLY A 71 15.20 8.89 -1.04
CA GLY A 71 14.72 10.17 -0.55
C GLY A 71 14.43 10.18 0.95
N PRO A 72 13.62 9.23 1.48
CA PRO A 72 13.39 9.09 2.92
C PRO A 72 14.68 9.00 3.74
N THR A 73 15.61 8.12 3.34
CA THR A 73 16.88 7.94 4.04
C THR A 73 17.79 9.16 3.94
N LEU A 74 17.80 9.85 2.81
CA LEU A 74 18.57 11.07 2.61
C LEU A 74 18.04 12.19 3.50
N ILE A 75 16.72 12.36 3.58
CA ILE A 75 16.06 13.31 4.48
C ILE A 75 16.40 12.97 5.94
N GLU A 76 16.29 11.70 6.34
CA GLU A 76 16.69 11.23 7.68
C GLU A 76 18.15 11.56 8.01
N LYS A 77 19.08 11.30 7.09
CA LYS A 77 20.50 11.57 7.29
C LYS A 77 20.83 13.06 7.36
N LEU A 78 20.23 13.87 6.48
CA LEU A 78 20.49 15.32 6.39
C LEU A 78 19.95 16.08 7.61
N PHE A 79 18.83 15.62 8.18
CA PHE A 79 18.15 16.28 9.31
C PHE A 79 18.30 15.53 10.63
N SER A 80 19.26 14.60 10.72
CA SER A 80 19.52 13.74 11.89
C SER A 80 19.85 14.49 13.20
N LYS A 81 20.21 15.78 13.13
CA LYS A 81 20.39 16.66 14.31
C LYS A 81 19.10 17.26 14.87
N ALA A 82 17.97 17.15 14.17
CA ALA A 82 16.63 17.59 14.60
C ALA A 82 15.67 16.39 14.71
N ALA A 83 16.14 15.36 15.41
CA ALA A 83 15.69 13.96 15.35
C ALA A 83 14.17 13.71 15.47
N ASP A 84 13.40 14.56 16.15
CA ASP A 84 11.95 14.37 16.32
C ASP A 84 11.11 14.81 15.09
N SER A 85 11.61 15.76 14.29
CA SER A 85 10.84 16.34 13.17
C SER A 85 10.96 15.54 11.87
N THR A 86 12.07 14.81 11.67
CA THR A 86 12.38 14.18 10.38
C THR A 86 11.51 12.96 10.10
N HIS A 87 11.18 12.18 11.13
CA HIS A 87 10.26 11.05 11.00
C HIS A 87 8.86 11.51 10.56
N GLN A 88 8.39 12.67 11.05
CA GLN A 88 7.10 13.25 10.69
C GLN A 88 7.06 13.71 9.22
N VAL A 89 8.16 14.24 8.69
CA VAL A 89 8.26 14.67 7.28
C VAL A 89 8.19 13.47 6.34
N THR A 90 8.96 12.41 6.60
CA THR A 90 8.91 11.17 5.81
C THR A 90 7.51 10.56 5.84
N LEU A 91 6.88 10.55 7.02
CA LEU A 91 5.51 10.07 7.19
C LEU A 91 4.50 10.92 6.41
N LEU A 92 4.63 12.25 6.42
CA LEU A 92 3.77 13.14 5.67
C LEU A 92 3.89 12.88 4.16
N ILE A 93 5.10 12.72 3.64
CA ILE A 93 5.35 12.37 2.24
C ILE A 93 4.67 11.04 1.89
N GLY A 94 4.81 10.02 2.76
CA GLY A 94 4.16 8.72 2.58
C GLY A 94 2.62 8.82 2.56
N ILE A 95 2.04 9.59 3.47
CA ILE A 95 0.58 9.83 3.52
C ILE A 95 0.12 10.58 2.27
N CYS A 96 0.83 11.62 1.84
CA CYS A 96 0.50 12.36 0.62
C CYS A 96 0.56 11.46 -0.62
N GLY A 97 1.60 10.64 -0.75
CA GLY A 97 1.71 9.66 -1.83
C GLY A 97 0.54 8.66 -1.82
N LEU A 98 0.14 8.19 -0.65
CA LEU A 98 -1.00 7.29 -0.48
C LEU A 98 -2.34 7.96 -0.83
N MET A 99 -2.54 9.23 -0.49
CA MET A 99 -3.75 9.98 -0.84
C MET A 99 -3.84 10.19 -2.36
N LEU A 100 -2.73 10.53 -3.02
CA LEU A 100 -2.66 10.63 -4.47
C LEU A 100 -2.95 9.27 -5.13
N HIS A 101 -2.39 8.19 -4.59
CA HIS A 101 -2.66 6.83 -5.06
C HIS A 101 -4.14 6.45 -4.93
N ALA A 102 -4.77 6.74 -3.78
CA ALA A 102 -6.19 6.51 -3.58
C ALA A 102 -7.08 7.32 -4.55
N MET A 103 -6.64 8.51 -4.95
CA MET A 103 -7.32 9.32 -5.95
C MET A 103 -7.24 8.68 -7.35
N ILE A 104 -6.07 8.16 -7.75
CA ILE A 104 -5.93 7.41 -9.01
C ILE A 104 -6.84 6.18 -9.02
N ASP A 105 -6.83 5.40 -7.94
CA ASP A 105 -7.69 4.22 -7.77
C ASP A 105 -9.17 4.58 -7.84
N GLY A 106 -9.55 5.79 -7.41
CA GLY A 106 -10.90 6.32 -7.54
C GLY A 106 -11.24 6.66 -8.99
N ALA A 107 -10.33 7.31 -9.71
CA ALA A 107 -10.52 7.71 -11.10
C ALA A 107 -10.74 6.51 -12.03
N SER A 108 -9.96 5.43 -11.84
CA SER A 108 -10.11 4.22 -12.65
C SER A 108 -11.49 3.57 -12.51
N LEU A 109 -12.14 3.67 -11.34
CA LEU A 109 -13.49 3.10 -11.12
C LEU A 109 -14.58 3.71 -12.02
N ASN A 110 -14.38 4.92 -12.54
CA ASN A 110 -15.32 5.61 -13.42
C ASN A 110 -15.16 5.15 -14.89
N GLU A 111 -13.92 4.94 -15.35
CA GLU A 111 -13.63 4.47 -16.72
C GLU A 111 -14.31 3.14 -17.07
N TYR A 112 -14.54 2.27 -16.08
CA TYR A 112 -15.18 0.96 -16.27
C TYR A 112 -16.70 1.02 -16.50
N GLU A 113 -17.35 2.17 -16.34
CA GLU A 113 -18.78 2.33 -16.65
C GLU A 113 -19.07 2.26 -18.16
N HIS A 114 -18.07 2.52 -19.01
CA HIS A 114 -18.25 2.64 -20.46
C HIS A 114 -17.95 1.35 -21.26
N LEU A 115 -17.40 0.30 -20.64
CA LEU A 115 -17.03 -0.96 -21.33
C LEU A 115 -17.97 -2.09 -20.90
N SER A 116 -18.75 -2.64 -21.84
CA SER A 116 -19.72 -3.70 -21.55
C SER A 116 -19.05 -5.08 -21.51
N SER A 117 -19.39 -5.87 -20.49
CA SER A 117 -19.05 -7.30 -20.28
C SER A 117 -17.66 -7.62 -19.68
N ALA A 118 -16.57 -6.99 -20.12
CA ALA A 118 -15.22 -7.21 -19.55
C ALA A 118 -14.91 -6.36 -18.30
N SER A 119 -15.71 -5.32 -18.04
CA SER A 119 -15.57 -4.37 -16.91
C SER A 119 -15.78 -5.00 -15.54
N GLY A 120 -16.46 -6.15 -15.47
CA GLY A 120 -16.81 -6.78 -14.21
C GLY A 120 -15.62 -7.33 -13.42
N LEU A 121 -14.65 -7.91 -14.15
CA LEU A 121 -13.43 -8.50 -13.58
C LEU A 121 -12.42 -7.41 -13.19
N LEU A 122 -12.29 -6.37 -14.03
CA LEU A 122 -11.43 -5.21 -13.76
C LEU A 122 -11.87 -4.44 -12.51
N GLY A 123 -13.18 -4.20 -12.35
CA GLY A 123 -13.71 -3.58 -11.12
C GLY A 123 -13.43 -4.41 -9.86
N LEU A 124 -13.47 -5.74 -9.97
CA LEU A 124 -13.09 -6.65 -8.89
C LEU A 124 -11.59 -6.61 -8.58
N ALA A 125 -10.73 -6.49 -9.60
CA ALA A 125 -9.29 -6.31 -9.41
C ALA A 125 -8.99 -5.06 -8.58
N VAL A 126 -9.64 -3.94 -8.89
CA VAL A 126 -9.50 -2.68 -8.13
C VAL A 126 -9.97 -2.84 -6.68
N VAL A 127 -11.10 -3.53 -6.46
CA VAL A 127 -11.57 -3.79 -5.08
C VAL A 127 -10.57 -4.68 -4.32
N LEU A 128 -10.02 -5.71 -4.97
CA LEU A 128 -9.07 -6.64 -4.36
C LEU A 128 -7.73 -5.96 -4.05
N HIS A 129 -7.25 -5.08 -4.93
CA HIS A 129 -6.06 -4.25 -4.73
C HIS A 129 -6.17 -3.35 -3.50
N ARG A 130 -7.36 -2.83 -3.21
CA ARG A 130 -7.58 -1.94 -2.06
C ARG A 130 -7.40 -2.62 -0.70
N ILE A 131 -7.50 -3.94 -0.62
CA ILE A 131 -7.34 -4.69 0.64
C ILE A 131 -5.90 -4.52 1.19
N PRO A 132 -4.83 -4.86 0.43
CA PRO A 132 -3.45 -4.57 0.83
C PRO A 132 -3.21 -3.13 1.25
N VAL A 133 -3.73 -2.16 0.47
CA VAL A 133 -3.53 -0.73 0.73
C VAL A 133 -4.19 -0.32 2.05
N ALA A 134 -5.43 -0.75 2.30
CA ALA A 134 -6.15 -0.47 3.55
C ALA A 134 -5.46 -1.08 4.78
N LEU A 135 -4.87 -2.26 4.62
CA LEU A 135 -4.09 -2.92 5.67
C LEU A 135 -2.73 -2.24 5.91
N MET A 136 -2.13 -1.65 4.88
CA MET A 136 -0.91 -0.84 5.02
C MET A 136 -1.16 0.40 5.91
N ILE A 137 -2.30 1.07 5.74
CA ILE A 137 -2.72 2.20 6.60
C ILE A 137 -2.77 1.78 8.06
N LEU A 138 -3.34 0.61 8.34
CA LEU A 138 -3.38 0.07 9.70
C LEU A 138 -1.97 -0.12 10.26
N LEU A 139 -1.06 -0.72 9.50
CA LEU A 139 0.30 -0.98 9.97
C LEU A 139 1.12 0.29 10.15
N LEU A 140 0.96 1.28 9.28
CA LEU A 140 1.74 2.52 9.32
C LEU A 140 1.24 3.49 10.39
N LEU A 141 -0.06 3.74 10.47
CA LEU A 141 -0.59 4.77 11.38
C LEU A 141 -0.80 4.26 12.82
N ARG A 142 -1.02 2.96 13.03
CA ARG A 142 -1.25 2.39 14.37
C ARG A 142 -0.08 2.61 15.35
N PRO A 143 1.20 2.33 15.02
CA PRO A 143 2.30 2.53 15.97
C PRO A 143 2.57 4.02 16.28
N LEU A 144 2.22 4.92 15.36
CA LEU A 144 2.55 6.34 15.45
C LEU A 144 1.45 7.18 16.11
N PHE A 145 0.20 6.95 15.70
CA PHE A 145 -0.95 7.76 16.09
C PHE A 145 -2.06 6.94 16.75
N GLY A 146 -1.80 5.67 17.03
CA GLY A 146 -2.75 4.75 17.61
C GLY A 146 -4.00 4.59 16.74
N ARG A 147 -5.12 4.27 17.40
CA ARG A 147 -6.39 4.01 16.71
C ARG A 147 -6.97 5.25 16.02
N LYS A 148 -6.78 6.44 16.61
CA LYS A 148 -7.32 7.69 16.05
C LYS A 148 -6.69 8.00 14.69
N GLY A 149 -5.36 7.86 14.57
CA GLY A 149 -4.68 8.07 13.30
C GLY A 149 -5.12 7.09 12.21
N VAL A 150 -5.31 5.81 12.54
CA VAL A 150 -5.83 4.83 11.58
C VAL A 150 -7.19 5.28 11.03
N TRP A 151 -8.13 5.69 11.87
CA TRP A 151 -9.43 6.20 11.41
C TRP A 151 -9.30 7.46 10.56
N MET A 152 -8.43 8.41 10.93
CA MET A 152 -8.17 9.60 10.14
C MET A 152 -7.62 9.22 8.75
N GLY A 153 -6.63 8.33 8.69
CA GLY A 153 -6.05 7.86 7.43
C GLY A 153 -7.08 7.15 6.54
N LEU A 154 -7.92 6.29 7.11
CA LEU A 154 -9.00 5.62 6.37
C LEU A 154 -10.02 6.64 5.81
N MET A 155 -10.40 7.65 6.59
CA MET A 155 -11.28 8.72 6.13
C MET A 155 -10.64 9.54 5.01
N SER A 156 -9.37 9.89 5.14
CA SER A 156 -8.63 10.59 4.09
C SER A 156 -8.58 9.80 2.78
N VAL A 157 -8.32 8.49 2.84
CA VAL A 157 -8.31 7.61 1.67
C VAL A 157 -9.71 7.46 1.05
N ALA A 158 -10.76 7.38 1.87
CA ALA A 158 -12.13 7.36 1.40
C ALA A 158 -12.49 8.66 0.65
N ILE A 159 -12.13 9.81 1.20
CA ILE A 159 -12.37 11.13 0.59
C ILE A 159 -11.63 11.26 -0.73
N PHE A 160 -10.35 10.91 -0.78
CA PHE A 160 -9.55 11.00 -2.01
C PHE A 160 -9.99 10.00 -3.06
N THR A 161 -10.43 8.80 -2.67
CA THR A 161 -11.10 7.86 -3.58
C THR A 161 -12.34 8.49 -4.21
N LEU A 162 -13.18 9.14 -3.41
CA LEU A 162 -14.41 9.78 -3.91
C LEU A 162 -14.07 10.95 -4.84
N PHE A 163 -13.08 11.77 -4.49
CA PHE A 163 -12.60 12.82 -5.38
C PHE A 163 -12.09 12.26 -6.70
N GLY A 164 -11.30 11.20 -6.68
CA GLY A 164 -10.85 10.51 -7.88
C GLY A 164 -12.01 10.01 -8.73
N TYR A 165 -13.00 9.37 -8.11
CA TYR A 165 -14.18 8.85 -8.79
C TYR A 165 -15.00 9.94 -9.48
N VAL A 166 -15.24 11.06 -8.79
CA VAL A 166 -16.06 12.17 -9.30
C VAL A 166 -15.29 13.02 -10.31
N LEU A 167 -14.01 13.28 -10.05
CA LEU A 167 -13.18 14.19 -10.86
C LEU A 167 -12.37 13.47 -11.93
N GLY A 168 -12.43 12.14 -12.01
CA GLY A 168 -11.57 11.29 -12.84
C GLY A 168 -11.47 11.77 -14.29
N LEU A 169 -12.61 12.05 -14.92
CA LEU A 169 -12.69 12.56 -16.29
C LEU A 169 -12.06 13.96 -16.45
N GLN A 170 -12.17 14.82 -15.43
CA GLN A 170 -11.60 16.17 -15.46
C GLN A 170 -10.09 16.17 -15.20
N ILE A 171 -9.58 15.17 -14.47
CA ILE A 171 -8.15 15.03 -14.14
C ILE A 171 -7.43 14.05 -15.06
N GLU A 172 -8.10 13.39 -16.00
CA GLU A 172 -7.53 12.41 -16.93
C GLU A 172 -6.26 12.95 -17.60
N LYS A 173 -6.34 14.16 -18.16
CA LYS A 173 -5.19 14.84 -18.79
C LYS A 173 -4.02 15.09 -17.82
N ALA A 174 -4.32 15.32 -16.54
CA ALA A 174 -3.29 15.51 -15.52
C ALA A 174 -2.65 14.16 -15.14
N ILE A 175 -3.45 13.10 -15.00
CA ILE A 175 -2.99 11.74 -14.70
C ILE A 175 -2.17 11.17 -15.87
N SER A 176 -2.56 11.45 -17.11
CA SER A 176 -1.86 10.98 -18.31
C SER A 176 -0.61 11.82 -18.65
N SER A 177 -0.26 12.82 -17.85
CA SER A 177 0.87 13.71 -18.13
C SER A 177 2.21 13.06 -17.78
N GLU A 178 3.27 13.44 -18.50
CA GLU A 178 4.64 13.00 -18.19
C GLU A 178 5.05 13.39 -16.76
N GLY A 179 4.65 14.58 -16.30
CA GLY A 179 4.93 15.03 -14.93
C GLY A 179 4.31 14.11 -13.87
N PHE A 180 3.13 13.59 -14.14
CA PHE A 180 2.47 12.63 -13.25
C PHE A 180 3.18 11.29 -13.23
N ALA A 181 3.61 10.78 -14.38
CA ALA A 181 4.39 9.54 -14.45
C ALA A 181 5.77 9.66 -13.77
N LEU A 182 6.41 10.83 -13.79
CA LEU A 182 7.62 11.11 -13.00
C LEU A 182 7.32 11.08 -11.50
N LEU A 183 6.23 11.72 -11.06
CA LEU A 183 5.78 11.69 -9.67
C LEU A 183 5.44 10.26 -9.23
N GLN A 184 4.77 9.48 -10.09
CA GLN A 184 4.42 8.09 -9.83
C GLN A 184 5.66 7.21 -9.71
N SER A 185 6.68 7.44 -10.55
CA SER A 185 7.99 6.78 -10.46
C SER A 185 8.66 7.07 -9.11
N PHE A 186 8.64 8.33 -8.68
CA PHE A 186 9.15 8.72 -7.37
C PHE A 186 8.36 8.03 -6.23
N VAL A 187 7.02 8.05 -6.28
CA VAL A 187 6.16 7.41 -5.28
C VAL A 187 6.38 5.89 -5.25
N ALA A 188 6.58 5.23 -6.39
CA ALA A 188 6.90 3.80 -6.46
C ALA A 188 8.20 3.49 -5.70
N GLY A 189 9.22 4.34 -5.88
CA GLY A 189 10.48 4.25 -5.14
C GLY A 189 10.28 4.43 -3.63
N THR A 190 9.51 5.43 -3.20
CA THR A 190 9.26 5.67 -1.76
C THR A 190 8.46 4.53 -1.13
N LEU A 191 7.47 3.96 -1.83
CA LEU A 191 6.74 2.78 -1.36
C LEU A 191 7.67 1.58 -1.19
N LEU A 192 8.58 1.36 -2.14
CA LEU A 192 9.58 0.30 -2.04
C LEU A 192 10.53 0.53 -0.86
N HIS A 193 10.93 1.78 -0.60
CA HIS A 193 11.71 2.14 0.59
C HIS A 193 10.98 1.75 1.89
N VAL A 194 9.72 2.16 2.01
CA VAL A 194 8.88 1.90 3.19
C VAL A 194 8.67 0.41 3.39
N LEU A 195 8.52 -0.38 2.32
CA LEU A 195 8.40 -1.84 2.39
C LEU A 195 9.67 -2.50 2.94
N ILE A 196 10.84 -2.04 2.51
CA ILE A 196 12.13 -2.56 2.98
C ILE A 196 12.38 -2.20 4.45
N HIS A 197 12.00 -0.98 4.85
CA HIS A 197 12.26 -0.44 6.20
C HIS A 197 11.07 -0.58 7.16
N GLN A 198 10.08 -1.44 6.85
CA GLN A 198 8.97 -1.68 7.78
C GLN A 198 9.54 -2.07 9.16
N PRO A 199 9.06 -1.44 10.25
CA PRO A 199 9.53 -1.74 11.59
C PRO A 199 9.11 -3.16 11.97
N HIS A 200 9.98 -4.11 11.63
CA HIS A 200 9.95 -5.43 12.21
C HIS A 200 10.26 -5.19 13.69
N LYS A 201 9.25 -5.37 14.55
CA LYS A 201 9.47 -5.40 15.99
C LYS A 201 10.45 -6.53 16.28
N HIS A 202 11.74 -6.20 16.33
CA HIS A 202 12.73 -7.04 16.96
C HIS A 202 12.44 -6.96 18.45
N ASP A 203 11.68 -7.93 18.96
CA ASP A 203 11.57 -8.18 20.40
C ASP A 203 12.97 -8.54 20.90
N HIS A 204 13.71 -7.54 21.39
CA HIS A 204 14.84 -7.76 22.29
C HIS A 204 14.29 -8.14 23.66
N SER A 205 13.73 -9.35 23.79
CA SER A 205 13.47 -9.95 25.09
C SER A 205 14.64 -10.87 25.43
N HIS A 206 15.41 -10.45 26.43
CA HIS A 206 16.44 -11.26 27.04
C HIS A 206 15.79 -12.41 27.82
N ASN A 207 16.33 -13.61 27.59
CA ASN A 207 16.39 -14.74 28.52
C ASN A 207 15.07 -15.48 28.82
N HIS A 208 14.90 -16.68 28.26
CA HIS A 208 14.72 -17.95 29.01
C HIS A 208 14.67 -19.13 28.02
N LYS A 209 15.54 -20.13 28.24
CA LYS A 209 15.59 -21.38 27.46
C LYS A 209 14.37 -22.25 27.77
N HIS A 210 13.32 -22.19 26.95
CA HIS A 210 12.35 -23.28 26.82
C HIS A 210 11.76 -23.33 25.38
N SER A 211 12.10 -24.39 24.63
CA SER A 211 11.48 -24.82 23.35
C SER A 211 11.58 -23.89 22.12
N LEU A 212 12.75 -23.29 21.88
CA LEU A 212 13.07 -22.48 20.68
C LEU A 212 12.73 -23.13 19.33
N TRP A 213 12.65 -24.47 19.24
CA TRP A 213 12.38 -25.19 17.99
C TRP A 213 10.92 -25.17 17.53
N HIS A 214 9.94 -25.07 18.43
CA HIS A 214 8.52 -24.98 18.07
C HIS A 214 8.12 -23.55 17.73
N GLU A 215 8.72 -22.57 18.41
CA GLU A 215 8.45 -21.15 18.18
C GLU A 215 9.10 -20.65 16.89
N VAL A 216 10.34 -21.05 16.58
CA VAL A 216 11.00 -20.74 15.29
C VAL A 216 10.34 -21.42 14.10
N ARG A 217 9.84 -22.66 14.27
CA ARG A 217 9.12 -23.38 13.19
C ARG A 217 7.73 -22.77 12.96
N ALA A 218 7.00 -22.42 14.02
CA ALA A 218 5.74 -21.69 13.93
C ALA A 218 5.94 -20.30 13.30
N TRP A 219 6.99 -19.59 13.70
CA TRP A 219 7.42 -18.29 13.15
C TRP A 219 7.69 -18.38 11.64
N ARG A 220 8.37 -19.44 11.19
CA ARG A 220 8.58 -19.70 9.76
C ARG A 220 7.28 -20.05 9.03
N THR A 221 6.38 -20.83 9.64
CA THR A 221 5.14 -21.24 8.97
C THR A 221 4.16 -20.10 8.74
N TYR A 222 3.97 -19.17 9.69
CA TYR A 222 3.04 -18.06 9.49
C TYR A 222 3.55 -17.05 8.44
N ASN A 223 4.87 -16.85 8.35
CA ASN A 223 5.47 -16.04 7.29
C ASN A 223 5.29 -16.69 5.91
N LEU A 224 5.43 -18.02 5.82
CA LEU A 224 5.19 -18.76 4.57
C LEU A 224 3.71 -18.73 4.16
N ILE A 225 2.78 -18.83 5.13
CA ILE A 225 1.35 -18.73 4.86
C ILE A 225 0.99 -17.33 4.36
N GLY A 226 1.47 -16.27 5.03
CA GLY A 226 1.23 -14.89 4.60
C GLY A 226 1.81 -14.61 3.22
N ALA A 227 3.06 -15.02 2.97
CA ALA A 227 3.68 -14.90 1.66
C ALA A 227 2.92 -15.69 0.57
N GLY A 228 2.52 -16.93 0.87
CA GLY A 228 1.73 -17.76 -0.04
C GLY A 228 0.37 -17.13 -0.38
N LEU A 229 -0.33 -16.59 0.62
CA LEU A 229 -1.56 -15.82 0.42
C LEU A 229 -1.30 -14.63 -0.49
N GLY A 230 -0.16 -13.94 -0.30
CA GLY A 230 0.20 -12.79 -1.10
C GLY A 230 0.46 -13.14 -2.56
N VAL A 231 1.17 -14.24 -2.83
CA VAL A 231 1.37 -14.75 -4.20
C VAL A 231 0.03 -15.11 -4.83
N VAL A 232 -0.86 -15.79 -4.11
CA VAL A 232 -2.20 -16.12 -4.62
C VAL A 232 -2.98 -14.85 -4.96
N THR A 233 -2.95 -13.83 -4.11
CA THR A 233 -3.59 -12.53 -4.39
C THR A 233 -3.01 -11.87 -5.63
N LEU A 234 -1.68 -11.85 -5.80
CA LEU A 234 -1.03 -11.28 -6.98
C LEU A 234 -1.40 -12.03 -8.27
N VAL A 235 -1.39 -13.36 -8.24
CA VAL A 235 -1.81 -14.17 -9.39
C VAL A 235 -3.28 -13.91 -9.71
N THR A 236 -4.13 -13.80 -8.69
CA THR A 236 -5.55 -13.46 -8.87
C THR A 236 -5.71 -12.08 -9.49
N LEU A 237 -4.99 -11.06 -9.00
CA LEU A 237 -5.00 -9.71 -9.57
C LEU A 237 -4.55 -9.71 -11.03
N ALA A 238 -3.43 -10.37 -11.34
CA ALA A 238 -2.93 -10.48 -12.70
C ALA A 238 -3.94 -11.17 -13.65
N LEU A 239 -4.63 -12.21 -13.17
CA LEU A 239 -5.67 -12.89 -13.95
C LEU A 239 -6.95 -12.05 -14.11
N LEU A 240 -7.25 -11.14 -13.18
CA LEU A 240 -8.41 -10.26 -13.28
C LEU A 240 -8.14 -9.03 -14.17
N HIS A 241 -6.88 -8.69 -14.41
CA HIS A 241 -6.44 -7.60 -15.29
C HIS A 241 -6.37 -7.99 -16.78
N HIS A 242 -6.47 -9.27 -17.11
CA HIS A 242 -6.38 -9.82 -18.47
C HIS A 242 -7.69 -10.50 -18.89
#